data_AF-A0A7Y2A4A9-F1
#
_entry.id   AF-A0A7Y2A4A9-F1
#
_cell.length_a   1.000
_cell.length_b   1.000
_cell.length_c   1.000
_cell.angle_alpha   90.00
_cell.angle_beta   90.00
_cell.angle_gamma   90.00
#
_symmetry.space_group_name_H-M   'P 1'
#
loop_
_entity.id
_entity.type
_entity.pdbx_description
1 polymer ?
#
loop_
_entity_poly.entity_id
_entity_poly.type
_entity_poly.pdbx_seq_one_letter_code
_entity_poly.pdbx_strand_id
1 'polypeptide(L)'
;MTFGTALREHRTARRLSQLALASSAEVSQRHLSFLETGRAKPSREMVIHLGIAMGLGLREQNELLLEAGFAPAYPETGLDEPAMDEVRHVLELLLGAHDPFPAFVIDRQWNAVMMNGSGTLLASLLGIAEGDTPNLLRVAMHPDGMRRFCANWDEVAVVLVQRLHREVLSRPGDDALREVYDEVMAYPGLPSPNDGLLPSGNDLLIPIHYRFGDVDVRLITTITTLGAAYDVTLEELRLEVSYPADAESEAVLRGLGGA
;
A
#
# COMPACT_ATOMS: atom_id res chain seq x y z
N MET A 1 -7.86 23.25 6.27
CA MET A 1 -8.85 23.50 5.21
C MET A 1 -10.12 23.99 5.92
N THR A 2 -11.34 23.75 5.42
CA THR A 2 -12.55 23.81 6.27
C THR A 2 -13.27 22.48 6.09
N PHE A 3 -13.93 21.95 7.13
CA PHE A 3 -14.70 20.70 7.04
C PHE A 3 -15.57 20.58 5.78
N GLY A 4 -16.34 21.61 5.41
CA GLY A 4 -17.23 21.54 4.24
C GLY A 4 -16.49 21.30 2.92
N THR A 5 -15.33 21.94 2.77
CA THR A 5 -14.43 21.75 1.63
C THR A 5 -13.80 20.37 1.64
N ALA A 6 -13.27 19.92 2.78
CA ALA A 6 -12.67 18.58 2.93
C ALA A 6 -13.71 17.47 2.63
N LEU A 7 -14.92 17.59 3.18
CA LEU A 7 -16.04 16.67 2.92
C LEU A 7 -16.36 16.60 1.42
N ARG A 8 -16.43 17.75 0.75
CA ARG A 8 -16.66 17.81 -0.69
C ARG A 8 -15.52 17.16 -1.47
N GLU A 9 -14.27 17.41 -1.10
CA GLU A 9 -13.10 16.83 -1.75
C GLU A 9 -13.11 15.31 -1.67
N HIS A 10 -13.21 14.72 -0.47
CA HIS A 10 -13.31 13.26 -0.30
C HIS A 10 -14.49 12.66 -1.08
N ARG A 11 -15.65 13.32 -1.08
CA ARG A 11 -16.83 12.87 -1.84
C ARG A 11 -16.55 12.87 -3.35
N THR A 12 -15.99 13.95 -3.87
CA THR A 12 -15.71 14.10 -5.32
C THR A 12 -14.60 13.19 -5.81
N ALA A 13 -13.56 12.99 -5.01
CA ALA A 13 -12.50 12.01 -5.22
C ALA A 13 -13.06 10.60 -5.47
N ARG A 14 -14.08 10.22 -4.70
CA ARG A 14 -14.78 8.92 -4.80
C ARG A 14 -15.91 8.92 -5.83
N ARG A 15 -16.05 10.00 -6.62
CA ARG A 15 -17.09 10.18 -7.65
C ARG A 15 -18.52 10.06 -7.13
N LEU A 16 -18.74 10.34 -5.85
CA LEU A 16 -20.06 10.32 -5.22
C LEU A 16 -20.78 11.64 -5.47
N SER A 17 -22.06 11.60 -5.86
CA SER A 17 -22.91 12.78 -5.86
C SER A 17 -23.38 13.09 -4.44
N GLN A 18 -23.85 14.32 -4.17
CA GLN A 18 -24.46 14.65 -2.88
C GLN A 18 -25.65 13.74 -2.56
N LEU A 19 -26.47 13.41 -3.57
CA LEU A 19 -27.61 12.51 -3.38
C LEU A 19 -27.15 11.09 -3.03
N ALA A 20 -26.11 10.59 -3.70
CA ALA A 20 -25.57 9.25 -3.44
C ALA A 20 -25.03 9.13 -2.01
N LEU A 21 -24.21 10.09 -1.56
CA LEU A 21 -23.71 10.09 -0.19
C LEU A 21 -24.82 10.30 0.84
N ALA A 22 -25.74 11.21 0.59
CA ALA A 22 -26.87 11.44 1.50
C ALA A 22 -27.72 10.17 1.66
N SER A 23 -27.93 9.43 0.57
CA SER A 23 -28.64 8.15 0.60
C SER A 23 -27.88 7.07 1.36
N SER A 24 -26.56 6.92 1.15
CA SER A 24 -25.77 5.90 1.86
C SER A 24 -25.61 6.22 3.35
N ALA A 25 -25.55 7.50 3.69
CA ALA A 25 -25.48 7.99 5.06
C ALA A 25 -26.87 8.21 5.70
N GLU A 26 -27.98 7.84 5.05
CA GLU A 26 -29.34 8.03 5.59
C GLU A 26 -29.63 9.45 6.12
N VAL A 27 -29.06 10.47 5.46
CA VAL A 27 -29.29 11.90 5.78
C VAL A 27 -29.99 12.60 4.62
N SER A 28 -30.59 13.77 4.88
CA SER A 28 -31.15 14.56 3.78
C SER A 28 -30.04 15.17 2.92
N GLN A 29 -30.20 15.15 1.59
CA GLN A 29 -29.30 15.84 0.66
C GLN A 29 -29.16 17.34 1.00
N ARG A 30 -30.25 17.96 1.45
CA ARG A 30 -30.26 19.37 1.92
C ARG A 30 -29.29 19.57 3.07
N HIS A 31 -29.30 18.68 4.06
CA HIS A 31 -28.38 18.76 5.20
C HIS A 31 -26.93 18.59 4.75
N LEU A 32 -26.65 17.60 3.89
CA LEU A 32 -25.32 17.41 3.32
C LEU A 32 -24.82 18.66 2.56
N SER A 33 -25.69 19.28 1.77
CA SER A 33 -25.37 20.55 1.09
C SER A 33 -25.06 21.68 2.07
N PHE A 34 -25.76 21.76 3.21
CA PHE A 34 -25.47 22.78 4.23
C PHE A 34 -24.14 22.53 4.94
N LEU A 35 -23.77 21.27 5.14
CA LEU A 35 -22.46 20.91 5.69
C LEU A 35 -21.34 21.30 4.72
N GLU A 36 -21.43 20.92 3.43
CA GLU A 36 -20.42 21.26 2.41
C GLU A 36 -20.26 22.78 2.20
N THR A 37 -21.34 23.55 2.41
CA THR A 37 -21.32 25.02 2.25
C THR A 37 -21.06 25.79 3.55
N GLY A 38 -20.80 25.08 4.67
CA GLY A 38 -20.55 25.71 5.97
C GLY A 38 -21.78 26.40 6.60
N ARG A 39 -22.98 26.19 6.05
CA ARG A 39 -24.24 26.72 6.59
C ARG A 39 -24.72 25.99 7.84
N ALA A 40 -24.22 24.78 8.07
CA ALA A 40 -24.46 24.00 9.28
C ALA A 40 -23.13 23.49 9.83
N LYS A 41 -23.03 23.36 11.16
CA LYS A 41 -21.91 22.70 11.82
C LYS A 41 -22.22 21.21 12.02
N PRO A 42 -21.31 20.29 11.72
CA PRO A 42 -21.51 18.87 12.00
C PRO A 42 -21.39 18.60 13.51
N SER A 43 -22.06 17.56 14.00
CA SER A 43 -21.66 16.91 15.26
C SER A 43 -20.48 15.97 15.01
N ARG A 44 -19.77 15.56 16.07
CA ARG A 44 -18.69 14.56 15.97
C ARG A 44 -19.19 13.25 15.34
N GLU A 45 -20.36 12.79 15.77
CA GLU A 45 -21.00 11.58 15.23
C GLU A 45 -21.33 11.71 13.75
N MET A 46 -21.80 12.89 13.30
CA MET A 46 -22.08 13.14 11.88
C MET A 46 -20.82 13.05 11.02
N VAL A 47 -19.67 13.53 11.53
CA VAL A 47 -18.40 13.43 10.80
C VAL A 47 -18.00 11.97 10.61
N ILE A 48 -18.02 11.18 11.68
CA ILE A 48 -17.69 9.74 11.64
C ILE A 48 -18.65 9.00 10.71
N HIS A 49 -19.95 9.26 10.84
CA HIS A 49 -20.99 8.63 10.02
C HIS A 49 -20.80 8.90 8.52
N LEU A 50 -20.50 10.14 8.14
CA LEU A 50 -20.18 10.50 6.75
C LEU A 50 -18.87 9.87 6.27
N GLY A 51 -17.86 9.79 7.15
CA GLY A 51 -16.60 9.11 6.86
C GLY A 51 -16.81 7.63 6.53
N ILE A 52 -17.57 6.92 7.37
CA ILE A 52 -17.94 5.52 7.14
C ILE A 52 -18.75 5.37 5.85
N ALA A 53 -19.75 6.22 5.62
CA ALA A 53 -20.61 6.16 4.43
C ALA A 53 -19.87 6.43 3.11
N MET A 54 -18.71 7.09 3.16
CA MET A 54 -17.80 7.28 2.03
C MET A 54 -16.75 6.17 1.91
N GLY A 55 -16.60 5.29 2.90
CA GLY A 55 -15.50 4.33 2.97
C GLY A 55 -14.15 5.03 3.12
N LEU A 56 -14.06 6.00 4.02
CA LEU A 56 -12.79 6.61 4.42
C LEU A 56 -12.01 5.65 5.32
N GLY A 57 -10.69 5.54 5.10
CA GLY A 57 -9.80 4.89 6.07
C GLY A 57 -9.76 5.67 7.40
N LEU A 58 -9.27 5.05 8.46
CA LEU A 58 -9.22 5.64 9.81
C LEU A 58 -8.45 6.97 9.83
N ARG A 59 -7.36 7.08 9.06
CA ARG A 59 -6.59 8.33 8.92
C ARG A 59 -7.42 9.44 8.29
N GLU A 60 -8.04 9.18 7.15
CA GLU A 60 -8.92 10.16 6.46
C GLU A 60 -10.09 10.58 7.37
N GLN A 61 -10.62 9.66 8.19
CA GLN A 61 -11.66 10.00 9.18
C GLN A 61 -11.12 10.92 10.29
N ASN A 62 -9.90 10.66 10.80
CA ASN A 62 -9.24 11.53 11.76
C ASN A 62 -8.96 12.93 11.18
N GLU A 63 -8.51 13.02 9.94
CA GLU A 63 -8.31 14.28 9.22
C GLU A 63 -9.62 15.06 9.10
N LEU A 64 -10.71 14.39 8.72
CA LEU A 64 -12.02 15.02 8.61
C LEU A 64 -12.57 15.51 9.97
N LEU A 65 -12.27 14.78 11.06
CA LEU A 65 -12.58 15.20 12.43
C LEU A 65 -11.81 16.46 12.83
N LEU A 66 -10.51 16.51 12.53
CA LEU A 66 -9.67 17.68 12.78
C LEU A 66 -10.16 18.90 12.03
N GLU A 67 -10.53 18.76 10.75
CA GLU A 67 -11.10 19.84 9.93
C GLU A 67 -12.47 20.34 10.42
N ALA A 68 -13.19 19.52 11.19
CA ALA A 68 -14.41 19.89 11.89
C ALA A 68 -14.19 20.48 13.30
N GLY A 69 -12.94 20.52 13.77
CA GLY A 69 -12.56 21.02 15.10
C GLY A 69 -12.73 20.00 16.23
N PHE A 70 -12.74 18.71 15.91
CA PHE A 70 -12.80 17.62 16.88
C PHE A 70 -11.44 16.91 17.02
N ALA A 71 -11.23 16.25 18.16
CA ALA A 71 -10.08 15.37 18.33
C ALA A 71 -10.22 14.09 17.48
N PRO A 72 -9.10 13.50 17.03
CA PRO A 72 -9.08 12.19 16.36
C PRO A 72 -9.89 11.13 17.12
N ALA A 73 -10.52 10.22 16.38
CA ALA A 73 -11.27 9.11 16.95
C ALA A 73 -10.46 7.83 17.05
N TYR A 74 -9.51 7.65 16.14
CA TYR A 74 -8.73 6.43 16.00
C TYR A 74 -7.28 6.70 16.40
N PRO A 75 -6.65 5.84 17.22
CA PRO A 75 -5.24 5.97 17.54
C PRO A 75 -4.38 5.70 16.31
N GLU A 76 -3.19 6.28 16.32
CA GLU A 76 -2.10 5.99 15.40
C GLU A 76 -0.89 5.66 16.28
N THR A 77 -0.74 4.38 16.60
CA THR A 77 0.29 3.90 17.51
C THR A 77 1.48 3.41 16.69
N GLY A 78 2.70 3.85 17.03
CA GLY A 78 3.92 3.38 16.37
C GLY A 78 4.07 1.87 16.51
N LEU A 79 4.50 1.20 15.44
CA LEU A 79 4.65 -0.26 15.43
C LEU A 79 5.68 -0.74 16.47
N ASP A 80 6.66 0.10 16.81
CA ASP A 80 7.71 -0.15 17.80
C ASP A 80 7.28 0.15 19.25
N GLU A 81 6.10 0.75 19.46
CA GLU A 81 5.61 1.06 20.79
C GLU A 81 5.17 -0.22 21.55
N PRO A 82 5.28 -0.26 22.89
CA PRO A 82 4.89 -1.43 23.69
C PRO A 82 3.44 -1.87 23.50
N ALA A 83 2.54 -0.94 23.15
CA ALA A 83 1.14 -1.25 22.87
C ALA A 83 0.95 -2.12 21.61
N MET A 84 1.96 -2.21 20.73
CA MET A 84 1.96 -3.02 19.52
C MET A 84 2.71 -4.35 19.65
N ASP A 85 3.20 -4.71 20.84
CA ASP A 85 3.99 -5.94 21.07
C ASP A 85 3.25 -7.22 20.62
N GLU A 86 1.97 -7.35 20.97
CA GLU A 86 1.17 -8.52 20.55
C GLU A 86 1.00 -8.58 19.02
N VAL A 87 0.83 -7.42 18.38
CA VAL A 87 0.67 -7.34 16.92
C VAL A 87 1.97 -7.67 16.22
N ARG A 88 3.10 -7.10 16.68
CA ARG A 88 4.43 -7.44 16.17
C ARG A 88 4.71 -8.94 16.29
N HIS A 89 4.36 -9.54 17.42
CA HIS A 89 4.52 -10.99 17.58
C HIS A 89 3.70 -11.79 16.56
N VAL A 90 2.45 -11.39 16.29
CA VAL A 90 1.63 -12.03 15.24
C VAL A 90 2.24 -11.84 13.85
N LEU A 91 2.74 -10.64 13.54
CA LEU A 91 3.41 -10.36 12.27
C LEU A 91 4.69 -11.19 12.10
N GLU A 92 5.48 -11.38 13.16
CA GLU A 92 6.66 -12.28 13.18
C GLU A 92 6.26 -13.73 12.87
N LEU A 93 5.18 -14.23 13.49
CA LEU A 93 4.68 -15.58 13.21
C LEU A 93 4.21 -15.74 11.77
N LEU A 94 3.51 -14.75 11.21
CA LEU A 94 3.06 -14.75 9.81
C LEU A 94 4.25 -14.72 8.85
N LEU A 95 5.24 -13.86 9.11
CA LEU A 95 6.47 -13.76 8.33
C LEU A 95 7.26 -15.08 8.35
N GLY A 96 7.46 -15.66 9.54
CA GLY A 96 8.16 -16.93 9.70
C GLY A 96 7.43 -18.11 9.06
N ALA A 97 6.10 -18.10 9.02
CA ALA A 97 5.30 -19.12 8.34
C ALA A 97 5.51 -19.13 6.81
N HIS A 98 6.06 -18.05 6.25
CA HIS A 98 6.37 -17.95 4.83
C HIS A 98 7.80 -18.31 4.47
N ASP A 99 8.72 -18.56 5.41
CA ASP A 99 10.05 -19.04 5.06
C ASP A 99 9.97 -20.42 4.32
N PRO A 100 10.78 -20.64 3.27
CA PRO A 100 11.91 -19.82 2.79
C PRO A 100 11.53 -18.88 1.63
N PHE A 101 10.31 -18.34 1.63
CA PHE A 101 9.83 -17.40 0.63
C PHE A 101 9.92 -15.96 1.16
N PRO A 102 10.51 -15.01 0.40
CA PRO A 102 10.65 -13.63 0.86
C PRO A 102 9.30 -13.01 1.22
N ALA A 103 9.21 -12.49 2.45
CA ALA A 103 8.01 -11.83 2.96
C ALA A 103 8.37 -10.54 3.69
N PHE A 104 7.53 -9.52 3.49
CA PHE A 104 7.69 -8.18 4.04
C PHE A 104 6.36 -7.71 4.64
N VAL A 105 6.41 -7.09 5.81
CA VAL A 105 5.34 -6.20 6.25
C VAL A 105 5.69 -4.81 5.74
N ILE A 106 4.77 -4.22 4.98
CA ILE A 106 4.93 -2.89 4.39
C ILE A 106 3.91 -1.93 4.96
N ASP A 107 4.33 -0.68 5.17
CA ASP A 107 3.43 0.41 5.54
C ASP A 107 2.67 1.00 4.33
N ARG A 108 1.86 2.03 4.57
CA ARG A 108 1.09 2.73 3.53
C ARG A 108 1.94 3.25 2.38
N GLN A 109 3.18 3.65 2.67
CA GLN A 109 4.12 4.27 1.74
C GLN A 109 5.05 3.24 1.08
N TRP A 110 4.86 1.94 1.33
CA TRP A 110 5.70 0.85 0.86
C TRP A 110 7.08 0.74 1.54
N ASN A 111 7.24 1.27 2.75
CA ASN A 111 8.43 1.00 3.55
C ASN A 111 8.30 -0.40 4.17
N ALA A 112 9.31 -1.26 4.01
CA ALA A 112 9.34 -2.58 4.61
C ALA A 112 9.74 -2.48 6.10
N VAL A 113 8.73 -2.45 6.97
CA VAL A 113 8.88 -2.25 8.42
C VAL A 113 9.26 -3.54 9.15
N MET A 114 8.97 -4.71 8.58
CA MET A 114 9.42 -6.01 9.07
C MET A 114 9.65 -6.96 7.89
N MET A 115 10.52 -7.95 8.03
CA MET A 115 10.76 -8.97 7.00
C MET A 115 11.24 -10.29 7.62
N ASN A 116 10.97 -11.42 6.95
CA ASN A 116 11.51 -12.72 7.36
C ASN A 116 12.97 -12.89 6.90
N GLY A 117 13.60 -14.01 7.26
CA GLY A 117 15.01 -14.27 6.92
C GLY A 117 15.26 -14.25 5.41
N SER A 118 14.34 -14.85 4.64
CA SER A 118 14.40 -14.84 3.17
C SER A 118 14.21 -13.44 2.57
N GLY A 119 13.39 -12.59 3.21
CA GLY A 119 13.22 -11.18 2.86
C GLY A 119 14.50 -10.37 3.08
N THR A 120 15.18 -10.56 4.23
CA THR A 120 16.48 -9.94 4.52
C THR A 120 17.54 -10.36 3.50
N LEU A 121 17.57 -11.65 3.12
CA LEU A 121 18.51 -12.13 2.10
C LEU A 121 18.25 -11.44 0.75
N LEU A 122 16.99 -11.37 0.31
CA LEU A 122 16.63 -10.68 -0.93
C LEU A 122 17.01 -9.19 -0.87
N ALA A 123 16.72 -8.52 0.25
CA ALA A 123 17.06 -7.11 0.43
C ALA A 123 18.58 -6.86 0.31
N SER A 124 19.39 -7.72 0.94
CA SER A 124 20.85 -7.67 0.85
C SER A 124 21.36 -7.87 -0.58
N LEU A 125 20.80 -8.82 -1.33
CA LEU A 125 21.13 -9.04 -2.75
C LEU A 125 20.79 -7.83 -3.63
N LEU A 126 19.77 -7.06 -3.25
CA LEU A 126 19.37 -5.82 -3.91
C LEU A 126 20.20 -4.60 -3.47
N GLY A 127 21.13 -4.77 -2.54
CA GLY A 127 22.03 -3.72 -2.06
C GLY A 127 21.46 -2.85 -0.95
N ILE A 128 20.42 -3.31 -0.25
CA ILE A 128 19.89 -2.65 0.95
C ILE A 128 20.75 -3.04 2.15
N ALA A 129 21.19 -2.06 2.95
CA ALA A 129 22.01 -2.32 4.11
C ALA A 129 21.18 -2.91 5.27
N GLU A 130 21.83 -3.71 6.12
CA GLU A 130 21.20 -4.24 7.32
C GLU A 130 20.79 -3.09 8.26
N GLY A 131 19.54 -3.12 8.73
CA GLY A 131 18.98 -2.09 9.60
C GLY A 131 18.30 -0.92 8.86
N ASP A 132 18.45 -0.81 7.54
CA ASP A 132 17.67 0.15 6.76
C ASP A 132 16.20 -0.30 6.67
N THR A 133 15.28 0.66 6.60
CA THR A 133 13.87 0.42 6.25
C THR A 133 13.69 0.74 4.76
N PRO A 134 13.86 -0.23 3.84
CA PRO A 134 13.82 0.06 2.43
C PRO A 134 12.40 0.42 2.00
N ASN A 135 12.27 1.44 1.15
CA ASN A 135 11.06 1.64 0.40
C ASN A 135 11.07 0.72 -0.83
N LEU A 136 10.15 -0.26 -0.86
CA LEU A 136 10.15 -1.29 -1.88
C LEU A 136 9.87 -0.75 -3.28
N LEU A 137 9.11 0.34 -3.42
CA LEU A 137 8.88 0.98 -4.72
C LEU A 137 10.16 1.64 -5.25
N ARG A 138 10.88 2.36 -4.38
CA ARG A 138 12.17 2.95 -4.72
C ARG A 138 13.14 1.85 -5.15
N VAL A 139 13.29 0.80 -4.36
CA VAL A 139 14.20 -0.31 -4.67
C VAL A 139 13.80 -1.03 -5.95
N ALA A 140 12.50 -1.27 -6.17
CA ALA A 140 12.01 -1.96 -7.35
C ALA A 140 12.27 -1.17 -8.65
N MET A 141 12.06 0.15 -8.63
CA MET A 141 12.08 0.97 -9.84
C MET A 141 13.36 1.77 -10.06
N HIS A 142 14.23 1.89 -9.05
CA HIS A 142 15.49 2.60 -9.18
C HIS A 142 16.41 1.92 -10.23
N PRO A 143 17.11 2.68 -11.09
CA PRO A 143 18.01 2.12 -12.10
C PRO A 143 19.09 1.19 -11.53
N ASP A 144 19.59 1.53 -10.34
CA ASP A 144 20.57 0.74 -9.59
C ASP A 144 19.95 -0.25 -8.57
N GLY A 145 18.62 -0.39 -8.57
CA GLY A 145 17.91 -1.30 -7.67
C GLY A 145 17.64 -2.67 -8.29
N MET A 146 16.43 -3.18 -8.06
CA MET A 146 15.91 -4.45 -8.57
C MET A 146 16.04 -4.59 -10.09
N ARG A 147 15.89 -3.48 -10.81
CA ARG A 147 15.98 -3.43 -12.28
C ARG A 147 17.22 -4.13 -12.83
N ARG A 148 18.38 -4.03 -12.16
CA ARG A 148 19.64 -4.67 -12.61
C ARG A 148 19.60 -6.19 -12.60
N PHE A 149 18.75 -6.75 -11.75
CA PHE A 149 18.61 -8.18 -11.53
C PHE A 149 17.35 -8.76 -12.17
N CYS A 150 16.51 -7.93 -12.79
CA CYS A 150 15.24 -8.35 -13.39
C CYS A 150 15.43 -8.63 -14.89
N ALA A 151 15.44 -9.92 -15.27
CA ALA A 151 15.65 -10.35 -16.64
C ALA A 151 14.49 -9.99 -17.59
N ASN A 152 13.27 -9.90 -17.08
CA ASN A 152 12.07 -9.50 -17.81
C ASN A 152 11.57 -8.11 -17.41
N TRP A 153 12.50 -7.17 -17.20
CA TRP A 153 12.21 -5.83 -16.68
C TRP A 153 11.13 -5.08 -17.47
N ASP A 154 11.16 -5.13 -18.80
CA ASP A 154 10.21 -4.35 -19.63
C ASP A 154 8.75 -4.76 -19.38
N GLU A 155 8.50 -6.05 -19.07
CA GLU A 155 7.17 -6.55 -18.72
C GLU A 155 6.78 -6.14 -17.29
N VAL A 156 7.71 -6.32 -16.35
CA VAL A 156 7.51 -6.04 -14.92
C VAL A 156 7.28 -4.55 -14.69
N ALA A 157 8.04 -3.67 -15.36
CA ALA A 157 7.97 -2.23 -15.20
C ALA A 157 6.58 -1.68 -15.53
N VAL A 158 5.96 -2.16 -16.61
CA VAL A 158 4.60 -1.75 -17.00
C VAL A 158 3.60 -2.10 -15.91
N VAL A 159 3.64 -3.33 -15.39
CA VAL A 159 2.70 -3.76 -14.33
C VAL A 159 2.92 -2.97 -13.04
N LEU A 160 4.17 -2.76 -12.64
CA LEU A 160 4.50 -2.00 -11.43
C LEU A 160 4.03 -0.55 -11.52
N VAL A 161 4.32 0.14 -12.64
CA VAL A 161 3.88 1.52 -12.87
C VAL A 161 2.36 1.63 -12.90
N GLN A 162 1.68 0.74 -13.62
CA GLN A 162 0.21 0.73 -13.68
C GLN A 162 -0.44 0.42 -12.32
N ARG A 163 0.16 -0.47 -11.54
CA ARG A 163 -0.30 -0.81 -10.19
C ARG A 163 -0.17 0.39 -9.26
N LEU A 164 1.01 1.00 -9.21
CA LEU A 164 1.28 2.17 -8.38
C LEU A 164 0.37 3.33 -8.80
N HIS A 165 0.25 3.63 -10.10
CA HIS A 165 -0.62 4.68 -10.60
C HIS A 165 -2.08 4.47 -10.17
N ARG A 166 -2.61 3.24 -10.27
CA ARG A 166 -3.96 2.91 -9.80
C ARG A 166 -4.13 3.11 -8.30
N GLU A 167 -3.11 2.80 -7.51
CA GLU A 167 -3.15 2.97 -6.06
C GLU A 167 -3.16 4.46 -5.66
N VAL A 168 -2.33 5.29 -6.28
CA VAL A 168 -2.33 6.74 -6.01
C VAL A 168 -3.66 7.37 -6.47
N LEU A 169 -4.28 6.87 -7.54
CA LEU A 169 -5.62 7.31 -7.96
C LEU A 169 -6.74 6.87 -6.99
N SER A 170 -6.62 5.71 -6.34
CA SER A 170 -7.61 5.24 -5.36
C SER A 170 -7.46 5.91 -4.00
N ARG A 171 -6.33 6.57 -3.74
CA ARG A 171 -6.00 7.27 -2.49
C ARG A 171 -5.65 8.75 -2.74
N PRO A 172 -6.62 9.57 -3.20
CA PRO A 172 -6.31 10.93 -3.65
C PRO A 172 -5.86 11.90 -2.55
N GLY A 173 -6.12 11.60 -1.26
CA GLY A 173 -5.61 12.37 -0.12
C GLY A 173 -4.30 11.84 0.47
N ASP A 174 -3.67 10.86 -0.17
CA ASP A 174 -2.40 10.29 0.29
C ASP A 174 -1.22 11.05 -0.34
N ASP A 175 -0.90 12.22 0.23
CA ASP A 175 0.20 13.06 -0.26
C ASP A 175 1.55 12.34 -0.15
N ALA A 176 1.78 11.57 0.93
CA ALA A 176 3.04 10.84 1.11
C ALA A 176 3.25 9.76 0.02
N LEU A 177 2.21 9.00 -0.34
CA LEU A 177 2.31 8.05 -1.44
C LEU A 177 2.46 8.75 -2.79
N ARG A 178 1.84 9.93 -2.96
CA ARG A 178 2.01 10.74 -4.17
C ARG A 178 3.43 11.29 -4.31
N GLU A 179 4.08 11.68 -3.21
CA GLU A 179 5.50 12.08 -3.22
C GLU A 179 6.40 10.92 -3.67
N VAL A 180 6.19 9.71 -3.14
CA VAL A 180 6.93 8.51 -3.57
C VAL A 180 6.66 8.20 -5.05
N TYR A 181 5.42 8.35 -5.50
CA TYR A 181 5.06 8.17 -6.91
C TYR A 181 5.78 9.16 -7.82
N ASP A 182 5.74 10.45 -7.50
CA ASP A 182 6.37 11.50 -8.31
C ASP A 182 7.90 11.31 -8.36
N GLU A 183 8.51 10.93 -7.24
CA GLU A 183 9.93 10.58 -7.18
C GLU A 183 10.26 9.38 -8.09
N VAL A 184 9.55 8.26 -7.91
CA VAL A 184 9.81 7.03 -8.65
C VAL A 184 9.58 7.21 -10.15
N MET A 185 8.52 7.91 -10.54
CA MET A 185 8.21 8.18 -11.95
C MET A 185 9.24 9.12 -12.62
N ALA A 186 10.07 9.82 -11.85
CA ALA A 186 11.19 10.58 -12.38
C ALA A 186 12.41 9.70 -12.76
N TYR A 187 12.42 8.42 -12.39
CA TYR A 187 13.51 7.52 -12.77
C TYR A 187 13.57 7.27 -14.29
N PRO A 188 14.78 7.22 -14.87
CA PRO A 188 14.94 7.11 -16.32
C PRO A 188 14.52 5.73 -16.85
N GLY A 189 13.75 5.73 -17.94
CA GLY A 189 13.39 4.52 -18.67
C GLY A 189 12.24 3.72 -18.06
N LEU A 190 11.41 4.34 -17.20
CA LEU A 190 10.11 3.79 -16.84
C LEU A 190 9.08 4.03 -17.94
N PRO A 191 8.16 3.09 -18.17
CA PRO A 191 7.05 3.27 -19.10
C PRO A 191 6.04 4.30 -18.57
N SER A 192 5.19 4.80 -19.47
CA SER A 192 4.02 5.57 -19.08
C SER A 192 2.99 4.68 -18.37
N PRO A 193 2.22 5.19 -17.39
CA PRO A 193 1.08 4.47 -16.84
C PRO A 193 0.02 4.06 -17.87
N ASN A 194 0.00 4.71 -19.03
CA ASN A 194 -0.90 4.42 -20.14
C ASN A 194 -0.32 3.44 -21.17
N ASP A 195 0.94 3.05 -21.02
CA ASP A 195 1.55 2.06 -21.91
C ASP A 195 0.89 0.71 -21.61
N GLY A 196 0.16 0.18 -22.59
CA GLY A 196 -0.52 -1.10 -22.48
C GLY A 196 0.37 -2.24 -22.96
N LEU A 197 0.62 -3.22 -22.10
CA LEU A 197 0.86 -4.58 -22.56
C LEU A 197 -0.49 -5.30 -22.56
N LEU A 198 -0.88 -5.88 -23.69
CA LEU A 198 -1.86 -6.96 -23.66
C LEU A 198 -1.13 -8.16 -23.06
N PRO A 199 -1.57 -8.72 -21.91
CA PRO A 199 -0.99 -9.95 -21.40
C PRO A 199 -0.99 -10.99 -22.52
N SER A 200 0.12 -11.71 -22.67
CA SER A 200 0.24 -12.76 -23.68
C SER A 200 -0.74 -13.89 -23.37
N GLY A 201 -1.97 -13.79 -23.89
CA GLY A 201 -2.95 -14.86 -24.07
C GLY A 201 -3.55 -15.53 -22.83
N ASN A 202 -2.75 -15.90 -21.82
CA ASN A 202 -3.13 -16.81 -20.73
C ASN A 202 -2.51 -16.51 -19.35
N ASP A 203 -1.59 -15.56 -19.20
CA ASP A 203 -0.94 -15.32 -17.91
C ASP A 203 -1.86 -14.53 -16.95
N LEU A 204 -2.20 -15.17 -15.83
CA LEU A 204 -2.98 -14.56 -14.75
C LEU A 204 -2.14 -13.55 -13.94
N LEU A 205 -0.81 -13.74 -13.88
CA LEU A 205 0.15 -12.94 -13.13
C LEU A 205 1.48 -12.89 -13.90
N ILE A 206 2.14 -11.73 -13.94
CA ILE A 206 3.48 -11.59 -14.52
C ILE A 206 4.52 -11.87 -13.42
N PRO A 207 5.30 -12.97 -13.50
CA PRO A 207 6.35 -13.24 -12.53
C PRO A 207 7.54 -12.29 -12.72
N ILE A 208 8.17 -11.89 -11.63
CA ILE A 208 9.44 -11.18 -11.65
C ILE A 208 10.55 -12.22 -11.81
N HIS A 209 11.32 -12.13 -12.89
CA HIS A 209 12.43 -13.03 -13.19
C HIS A 209 13.74 -12.44 -12.66
N TYR A 210 14.16 -12.90 -11.50
CA TYR A 210 15.43 -12.53 -10.88
C TYR A 210 16.60 -13.35 -11.42
N ARG A 211 17.72 -12.68 -11.69
CA ARG A 211 19.00 -13.29 -12.02
C ARG A 211 20.13 -12.69 -11.18
N PHE A 212 20.67 -13.49 -10.27
CA PHE A 212 21.80 -13.13 -9.40
C PHE A 212 22.99 -14.03 -9.70
N GLY A 213 23.87 -13.61 -10.62
CA GLY A 213 24.93 -14.48 -11.12
C GLY A 213 24.34 -15.71 -11.82
N ASP A 214 24.68 -16.90 -11.33
CA ASP A 214 24.17 -18.19 -11.83
C ASP A 214 22.81 -18.59 -11.23
N VAL A 215 22.30 -17.82 -10.25
CA VAL A 215 21.00 -18.06 -9.63
C VAL A 215 19.89 -17.42 -10.47
N ASP A 216 18.89 -18.22 -10.84
CA ASP A 216 17.75 -17.82 -11.67
C ASP A 216 16.45 -18.22 -10.95
N VAL A 217 15.60 -17.25 -10.63
CA VAL A 217 14.37 -17.45 -9.83
C VAL A 217 13.24 -16.60 -10.39
N ARG A 218 12.05 -17.19 -10.53
CA ARG A 218 10.82 -16.48 -10.91
C ARG A 218 9.89 -16.39 -9.72
N LEU A 219 9.50 -15.17 -9.37
CA LEU A 219 8.65 -14.92 -8.21
C LEU A 219 7.33 -14.27 -8.62
N ILE A 220 6.25 -14.71 -8.00
CA ILE A 220 4.93 -14.08 -8.08
C ILE A 220 4.63 -13.51 -6.71
N THR A 221 4.21 -12.25 -6.67
CA THR A 221 3.99 -11.55 -5.41
C THR A 221 2.50 -11.39 -5.11
N THR A 222 2.13 -11.67 -3.87
CA THR A 222 0.78 -11.43 -3.34
C THR A 222 0.83 -10.34 -2.27
N ILE A 223 -0.21 -9.52 -2.20
CA ILE A 223 -0.41 -8.58 -1.09
C ILE A 223 -1.67 -8.93 -0.33
N THR A 224 -1.52 -9.04 0.99
CA THR A 224 -2.57 -9.35 1.95
C THR A 224 -2.74 -8.18 2.91
N THR A 225 -3.98 -7.76 3.16
CA THR A 225 -4.32 -6.71 4.13
C THR A 225 -4.87 -7.34 5.41
N LEU A 226 -4.56 -6.76 6.57
CA LEU A 226 -5.16 -7.18 7.84
C LEU A 226 -6.61 -6.70 7.92
N GLY A 227 -7.53 -7.57 8.34
CA GLY A 227 -8.94 -7.24 8.50
C GLY A 227 -9.25 -6.58 9.84
N ALA A 228 -10.17 -5.61 9.85
CA ALA A 228 -10.79 -5.01 11.05
C ALA A 228 -9.81 -4.39 12.08
N ALA A 229 -8.91 -3.52 11.60
CA ALA A 229 -8.07 -2.71 12.47
C ALA A 229 -8.87 -1.60 13.17
N TYR A 230 -8.55 -1.33 14.44
CA TYR A 230 -9.06 -0.19 15.21
C TYR A 230 -7.99 0.89 15.43
N ASP A 231 -6.81 0.72 14.86
CA ASP A 231 -5.67 1.63 14.89
C ASP A 231 -5.25 1.95 13.45
N VAL A 232 -4.92 3.21 13.18
CA VAL A 232 -4.54 3.72 11.86
C VAL A 232 -3.33 2.97 11.31
N THR A 233 -2.30 2.75 12.14
CA THR A 233 -1.08 2.06 11.73
C THR A 233 -1.42 0.65 11.22
N LEU A 234 -2.26 -0.09 11.94
CA LEU A 234 -2.63 -1.45 11.59
C LEU A 234 -3.50 -1.56 10.35
N GLU A 235 -4.41 -0.61 10.12
CA GLU A 235 -5.20 -0.56 8.88
C GLU A 235 -4.31 -0.36 7.65
N GLU A 236 -3.21 0.33 7.84
CA GLU A 236 -2.29 0.73 6.78
C GLU A 236 -1.20 -0.31 6.49
N LEU A 237 -0.99 -1.28 7.39
CA LEU A 237 -0.04 -2.38 7.20
C LEU A 237 -0.56 -3.42 6.19
N ARG A 238 0.38 -3.96 5.41
CA ARG A 238 0.12 -5.04 4.46
C ARG A 238 1.25 -6.05 4.50
N LEU A 239 0.94 -7.30 4.21
CA LEU A 239 1.91 -8.37 4.03
C LEU A 239 2.13 -8.59 2.54
N GLU A 240 3.36 -8.42 2.08
CA GLU A 240 3.80 -8.76 0.73
C GLU A 240 4.62 -10.04 0.77
N VAL A 241 4.19 -11.07 0.04
CA VAL A 241 4.86 -12.38 0.00
C VAL A 241 5.16 -12.76 -1.43
N SER A 242 6.40 -13.19 -1.69
CA SER A 242 6.86 -13.60 -3.01
C SER A 242 7.01 -15.12 -3.09
N TYR A 243 6.13 -15.77 -3.85
CA TYR A 243 6.11 -17.22 -4.05
C TYR A 243 6.85 -17.62 -5.33
N PRO A 244 7.47 -18.81 -5.38
CA PRO A 244 8.05 -19.32 -6.61
C PRO A 244 6.98 -19.53 -7.69
N ALA A 245 7.27 -19.10 -8.92
CA ALA A 245 6.37 -19.27 -10.07
C ALA A 245 6.47 -20.68 -10.69
N ASP A 246 7.54 -21.42 -10.39
CA ASP A 246 7.85 -22.75 -10.90
C ASP A 246 8.62 -23.60 -9.86
N ALA A 247 8.69 -24.91 -10.10
CA ALA A 247 9.32 -25.86 -9.18
C ALA A 247 10.85 -25.68 -9.06
N GLU A 248 11.50 -25.15 -10.10
CA GLU A 248 12.94 -24.87 -10.11
C GLU A 248 13.26 -23.71 -9.15
N SER A 249 12.47 -22.64 -9.23
CA SER A 249 12.54 -21.49 -8.33
C SER A 249 12.29 -21.90 -6.89
N GLU A 250 11.32 -22.79 -6.65
CA GLU A 250 11.05 -23.33 -5.31
C GLU A 250 12.26 -24.10 -4.75
N ALA A 251 12.86 -24.97 -5.56
CA ALA A 251 14.04 -25.74 -5.16
C ALA A 251 15.23 -24.84 -4.80
N VAL A 252 15.44 -23.76 -5.58
CA VAL A 252 16.48 -22.76 -5.29
C VAL A 252 16.23 -22.08 -3.94
N LEU A 253 15.02 -21.56 -3.71
CA LEU A 253 14.69 -20.86 -2.45
C LEU A 253 14.83 -21.77 -1.23
N ARG A 254 14.37 -23.03 -1.34
CA ARG A 254 14.52 -24.02 -0.27
C ARG A 254 15.98 -24.41 -0.01
N GLY A 255 16.82 -24.41 -1.04
CA GLY A 255 18.26 -24.62 -0.90
C GLY A 255 18.97 -23.48 -0.16
N LEU A 256 18.49 -22.24 -0.34
CA LEU A 256 19.02 -21.05 0.35
C LEU A 256 18.58 -20.96 1.81
N GLY A 257 17.33 -21.34 2.12
CA GLY A 257 16.79 -21.29 3.48
C GLY A 257 17.21 -22.44 4.41
N GLY A 258 17.96 -23.43 3.89
CA GLY A 258 18.51 -24.55 4.66
C GLY A 258 19.96 -24.37 5.12
N ALA A 259 20.55 -23.19 4.90
CA ALA A 259 21.93 -22.86 5.24
C ALA A 259 22.06 -22.07 6.55
#